data_AF-A0A392STG4-F1
#
_entry.id   AF-A0A392STG4-F1
#
_cell.length_a   1.000
_cell.length_b   1.000
_cell.length_c   1.000
_cell.angle_alpha   90.00
_cell.angle_beta   90.00
_cell.angle_gamma   90.00
#
_symmetry.space_group_name_H-M   'P 1'
#
loop_
_entity.id
_entity.type
_entity.pdbx_description
1 polymer ?
#
loop_
_entity_poly.entity_id
_entity_poly.type
_entity_poly.pdbx_seq_one_letter_code
_entity_poly.pdbx_strand_id
1 'polypeptide(L)'
;VQERDALLVTVKGLEDKVRALEDKLKETEGRGAADVITEEERVVDRAGVYAGLSRAMLVSKIFELNDTMLETASSQFHNAIAQIRALNA
;
A
#
# COMPACT_ATOMS: atom_id res chain seq x y z
N VAL A 1 11.66 5.13 -54.34
CA VAL A 1 12.28 6.25 -53.60
C VAL A 1 11.28 6.92 -52.67
N GLN A 2 10.12 7.39 -53.16
CA GLN A 2 9.07 8.01 -52.32
C GLN A 2 8.59 7.16 -51.13
N GLU A 3 8.29 5.87 -51.34
CA GLU A 3 7.78 5.00 -50.26
C GLU A 3 8.81 4.77 -49.15
N ARG A 4 10.09 4.61 -49.54
CA ARG A 4 11.22 4.53 -48.61
C ARG A 4 11.35 5.82 -47.79
N ASP A 5 11.18 6.98 -48.43
CA ASP A 5 11.33 8.27 -47.76
C ASP A 5 10.16 8.54 -46.80
N ALA A 6 8.94 8.13 -47.17
CA ALA A 6 7.78 8.16 -46.28
C ALA A 6 7.97 7.25 -45.05
N LEU A 7 8.46 6.02 -45.26
CA LEU A 7 8.79 5.10 -44.17
C LEU A 7 9.86 5.68 -43.24
N LEU A 8 10.89 6.31 -43.78
CA LEU A 8 11.95 6.97 -43.00
C LEU A 8 11.40 8.06 -42.06
N VAL A 9 10.44 8.86 -42.51
CA VAL A 9 9.79 9.88 -41.67
C VAL A 9 8.98 9.24 -40.55
N THR A 10 8.24 8.17 -40.86
CA THR A 10 7.45 7.47 -39.84
C THR A 10 8.32 6.80 -38.77
N VAL A 11 9.44 6.19 -39.15
CA VAL A 11 10.39 5.56 -38.23
C VAL A 11 10.96 6.60 -37.28
N LYS A 12 11.44 7.74 -37.78
CA LYS A 12 11.92 8.84 -36.92
C LYS A 12 10.85 9.33 -35.94
N GLY A 13 9.62 9.51 -36.42
CA GLY A 13 8.52 9.94 -35.56
C GLY A 13 8.15 8.92 -34.48
N LEU A 14 8.34 7.62 -34.73
CA LEU A 14 8.16 6.57 -33.74
C LEU A 14 9.33 6.52 -32.74
N GLU A 15 10.57 6.66 -33.21
CA GLU A 15 11.75 6.74 -32.35
C GLU A 15 11.66 7.90 -31.36
N ASP A 16 11.20 9.07 -31.81
CA ASP A 16 11.00 10.23 -30.94
C ASP A 16 9.90 9.99 -29.89
N LYS A 17 8.80 9.32 -30.27
CA LYS A 17 7.72 8.94 -29.33
C LYS A 17 8.19 7.92 -28.31
N VAL A 18 8.96 6.91 -28.74
CA VAL A 18 9.54 5.91 -27.83
C VAL A 18 10.44 6.59 -26.81
N ARG A 19 11.33 7.48 -27.25
CA ARG A 19 12.20 8.24 -26.35
C ARG A 19 11.41 9.06 -25.33
N ALA A 20 10.38 9.78 -25.79
CA ALA A 20 9.52 10.56 -24.90
C ALA A 20 8.75 9.69 -23.89
N LEU A 21 8.38 8.46 -24.26
CA LEU A 21 7.74 7.51 -23.35
C LEU A 21 8.74 6.92 -22.35
N GLU A 22 9.97 6.62 -22.76
CA GLU A 22 11.05 6.18 -21.88
C GLU A 22 11.42 7.25 -20.84
N ASP A 23 11.49 8.52 -21.24
CA ASP A 23 11.77 9.62 -20.31
C ASP A 23 10.64 9.80 -19.28
N LYS A 24 9.38 9.69 -19.72
CA LYS A 24 8.22 9.69 -18.80
C LYS A 24 8.23 8.50 -17.86
N LEU A 25 8.56 7.32 -18.36
CA LEU A 25 8.65 6.12 -17.55
C LEU A 25 9.70 6.31 -16.45
N LYS A 26 10.89 6.81 -16.80
CA LYS A 26 11.95 7.15 -15.83
C LYS A 26 11.52 8.20 -14.80
N GLU A 27 10.78 9.23 -15.22
CA GLU A 27 10.24 10.25 -14.30
C GLU A 27 9.25 9.63 -13.29
N THR A 28 8.47 8.64 -13.73
CA THR A 28 7.50 7.93 -12.89
C THR A 28 8.09 6.78 -12.08
N GLU A 29 9.18 6.16 -12.53
CA GLU A 29 9.88 5.07 -11.83
C GLU A 29 10.48 5.54 -10.50
N GLY A 30 10.93 6.80 -10.43
CA GLY A 30 11.35 7.45 -9.17
C GLY A 30 10.21 7.94 -8.29
N ARG A 31 8.95 7.75 -8.71
CA ARG A 31 7.72 8.06 -7.94
C ARG A 31 6.87 6.80 -7.75
N GLY A 32 7.52 5.64 -7.64
CA GLY A 32 6.82 4.42 -7.30
C GLY A 32 6.00 4.62 -6.02
N ALA A 33 4.80 4.03 -5.97
CA ALA A 33 3.95 4.07 -4.77
C ALA A 33 4.62 3.48 -3.51
N ALA A 34 5.78 2.83 -3.66
CA ALA A 34 6.64 2.34 -2.58
C ALA A 34 7.61 3.39 -2.02
N ASP A 35 7.82 4.52 -2.70
CA ASP A 35 8.86 5.52 -2.37
C ASP A 35 8.31 6.74 -1.60
N VAL A 36 7.03 6.73 -1.26
CA VAL A 36 6.40 7.75 -0.40
C VAL A 36 6.02 7.12 0.93
N ILE A 37 6.96 6.41 1.57
CA ILE A 37 6.87 6.15 3.01
C ILE A 37 7.15 7.50 3.67
N THR A 38 6.12 8.12 4.23
CA THR A 38 6.30 9.42 4.89
C THR A 38 7.12 9.26 6.16
N GLU A 39 7.75 10.33 6.64
CA GLU A 39 8.46 10.26 7.92
C GLU A 39 7.53 9.88 9.07
N GLU A 40 6.25 10.26 9.00
CA GLU A 40 5.24 9.82 9.95
C GLU A 40 5.03 8.31 9.91
N GLU A 41 4.99 7.70 8.73
CA GLU A 41 4.89 6.24 8.58
C GLU A 41 6.14 5.55 9.15
N ARG A 42 7.35 6.09 8.91
CA ARG A 42 8.60 5.56 9.50
C ARG A 42 8.62 5.64 11.02
N VAL A 43 8.00 6.67 11.61
CA VAL A 43 7.89 6.83 13.06
C VAL A 43 6.95 5.77 13.65
N VAL A 44 5.81 5.51 13.00
CA VAL A 44 4.79 4.58 13.47
C VAL A 44 5.18 3.12 13.22
N ASP A 45 5.77 2.82 12.07
CA ASP A 45 6.24 1.49 11.67
C ASP A 45 7.78 1.42 11.65
N ARG A 46 8.39 1.61 12.82
CA ARG A 46 9.87 1.59 12.95
C ARG A 46 10.49 0.26 12.51
N ALA A 47 9.75 -0.84 12.65
CA ALA A 47 10.21 -2.18 12.27
C ALA A 47 9.97 -2.49 10.78
N GLY A 48 9.25 -1.63 10.05
CA GLY A 48 8.93 -1.84 8.64
C GLY A 48 8.02 -3.05 8.40
N VAL A 49 7.16 -3.40 9.37
CA VAL A 49 6.26 -4.55 9.30
C VAL A 49 5.19 -4.36 8.22
N TYR A 50 4.80 -3.12 7.98
CA TYR A 50 3.76 -2.71 7.04
C TYR A 50 4.33 -2.19 5.72
N ALA A 51 5.64 -1.88 5.69
CA ALA A 51 6.34 -1.49 4.49
C ALA A 51 6.15 -2.53 3.37
N GLY A 52 5.66 -2.07 2.22
CA GLY A 52 5.43 -2.91 1.04
C GLY A 52 4.15 -3.77 1.08
N LEU A 53 3.35 -3.69 2.14
CA LEU A 53 2.02 -4.30 2.12
C LEU A 53 1.10 -3.58 1.15
N SER A 54 0.28 -4.35 0.43
CA SER A 54 -0.80 -3.75 -0.36
C SER A 54 -1.85 -3.13 0.56
N ARG A 55 -2.60 -2.16 0.03
CA ARG A 55 -3.71 -1.53 0.76
C ARG A 55 -4.74 -2.56 1.29
N ALA A 56 -5.01 -3.62 0.53
CA ALA A 56 -5.91 -4.68 0.96
C ALA A 56 -5.37 -5.46 2.16
N MET A 57 -4.06 -5.74 2.18
CA MET A 57 -3.41 -6.42 3.31
C MET A 57 -3.40 -5.55 4.57
N LEU A 58 -3.12 -4.24 4.44
CA LEU A 58 -3.19 -3.32 5.58
C LEU A 58 -4.60 -3.27 6.18
N VAL A 59 -5.62 -3.19 5.32
CA VAL A 59 -7.02 -3.22 5.75
C VAL A 59 -7.34 -4.53 6.46
N SER A 60 -6.91 -5.68 5.90
CA SER A 60 -7.09 -7.00 6.56
C SER A 60 -6.48 -7.01 7.97
N LYS A 61 -5.27 -6.47 8.13
CA LYS A 61 -4.58 -6.43 9.42
C LYS A 61 -5.30 -5.56 10.46
N ILE A 62 -5.89 -4.45 10.02
CA ILE A 62 -6.71 -3.58 10.88
C ILE A 62 -7.94 -4.34 11.38
N PHE A 63 -8.61 -5.10 10.50
CA PHE A 63 -9.76 -5.92 10.91
C PHE A 63 -9.37 -7.02 11.90
N GLU A 64 -8.28 -7.75 11.64
CA GLU A 64 -7.76 -8.78 12.57
C GLU A 64 -7.50 -8.21 13.97
N LEU A 65 -6.88 -7.02 14.04
CA LEU A 65 -6.61 -6.35 15.31
C LEU A 65 -7.91 -5.96 16.02
N ASN A 66 -8.85 -5.36 15.30
CA ASN A 66 -10.13 -4.93 15.86
C ASN A 66 -10.95 -6.11 16.40
N ASP A 67 -11.00 -7.22 15.67
CA ASP A 67 -11.70 -8.44 16.11
C ASP A 67 -11.07 -9.00 17.39
N THR A 68 -9.74 -9.06 17.44
CA THR A 68 -9.01 -9.51 18.64
C THR A 68 -9.28 -8.62 19.85
N MET A 69 -9.31 -7.30 19.66
CA MET A 69 -9.61 -6.34 20.72
C MET A 69 -11.05 -6.49 21.21
N LEU A 70 -12.00 -6.68 20.30
CA LEU A 70 -13.41 -6.87 20.63
C LEU A 70 -13.64 -8.15 21.46
N GLU A 71 -13.06 -9.27 21.03
CA GLU A 71 -13.14 -10.54 21.75
C GLU A 71 -12.52 -10.45 23.15
N THR A 72 -11.38 -9.76 23.25
CA THR A 72 -10.71 -9.52 24.54
C THR A 72 -11.58 -8.69 25.47
N ALA A 73 -12.14 -7.58 24.99
CA ALA A 73 -13.00 -6.72 25.78
C ALA A 73 -14.30 -7.43 26.22
N SER A 74 -14.91 -8.20 25.33
CA SER A 74 -16.08 -9.03 25.63
C SER A 74 -15.77 -10.03 26.73
N SER A 75 -14.64 -10.75 26.62
CA SER A 75 -14.20 -11.73 27.61
C SER A 75 -13.94 -11.08 28.97
N GLN A 76 -13.27 -9.92 28.99
CA GLN A 76 -13.03 -9.17 30.23
C GLN A 76 -14.33 -8.72 30.90
N PHE A 77 -15.31 -8.24 30.12
CA PHE A 77 -16.60 -7.84 30.64
C PHE A 77 -17.36 -9.00 31.28
N HIS A 78 -17.43 -10.15 30.58
CA HIS A 78 -18.07 -11.35 31.12
C HIS A 78 -17.39 -11.84 32.41
N ASN A 79 -16.05 -11.79 32.45
CA ASN A 79 -15.29 -12.15 33.63
C ASN A 79 -15.61 -11.21 34.81
N ALA A 80 -15.60 -9.89 34.59
CA ALA A 80 -15.96 -8.91 35.61
C ALA A 80 -17.38 -9.12 36.16
N ILE A 81 -18.36 -9.41 35.29
CA ILE A 81 -19.72 -9.76 35.71
C ILE A 81 -19.72 -11.02 36.58
N ALA A 82 -18.99 -12.07 36.19
CA ALA A 82 -18.92 -13.31 36.95
C ALA A 82 -18.35 -13.07 38.35
N GLN A 83 -17.30 -12.26 38.48
CA GLN A 83 -16.71 -11.88 39.76
C GLN A 83 -17.70 -11.11 40.65
N ILE A 84 -18.43 -10.13 40.09
CA ILE A 84 -19.44 -9.36 40.83
C ILE A 84 -20.55 -10.29 41.34
N ARG A 85 -21.03 -11.21 40.49
CA ARG A 85 -22.05 -12.18 40.89
C ARG A 85 -21.57 -13.11 41.98
N ALA A 86 -20.32 -13.57 41.93
CA ALA A 86 -19.74 -14.42 42.95
C ALA A 86 -19.57 -13.71 44.30
N LEU A 87 -19.27 -12.40 44.30
CA LEU A 87 -19.18 -11.61 45.52
C LEU A 87 -20.55 -11.35 46.17
N ASN A 88 -21.60 -11.26 45.36
CA ASN A 88 -22.97 -10.99 45.81
C ASN A 88 -23.77 -12.25 46.16
N ALA A 89 -23.17 -13.44 46.07
CA ALA A 89 -23.77 -14.73 46.44
C ALA A 89 -23.51 -15.06 47.91
#